data_AF-A0A6I3UU72-F1
#
_entry.id   AF-A0A6I3UU72-F1
#
_cell.length_a   1.000
_cell.length_b   1.000
_cell.length_c   1.000
_cell.angle_alpha   90.00
_cell.angle_beta   90.00
_cell.angle_gamma   90.00
#
_symmetry.space_group_name_H-M   'P 1'
#
loop_
_entity.id
_entity.type
_entity.pdbx_description
1 polymer ?
#
loop_
_entity_poly.entity_id
_entity_poly.type
_entity_poly.pdbx_seq_one_letter_code
_entity_poly.pdbx_strand_id
1 'polypeptide(L)'
;FPLICFWESSHFIILEKISKNKFYILDPAKGRQRMSISEFERHYSNIILTFKKLDSFMSRKDNKKSPVLKYFFKYRNKLGILFFVTALLYVIQSLVPIANRYIIDTNFKDDSYSSRMLFTILF
;
A
#
# COMPACT_ATOMS: atom_id res chain seq x y z
N PHE A 1 -14.29 25.22 -13.93
CA PHE A 1 -13.58 23.99 -13.54
C PHE A 1 -12.39 24.34 -12.66
N PRO A 2 -12.11 23.61 -11.58
CA PRO A 2 -12.80 22.41 -11.13
C PRO A 2 -14.23 22.71 -10.61
N LEU A 3 -15.11 21.73 -10.68
CA LEU A 3 -16.44 21.74 -10.05
C LEU A 3 -16.55 20.54 -9.12
N ILE A 4 -17.32 20.65 -8.04
CA ILE A 4 -17.65 19.50 -7.19
C ILE A 4 -19.06 19.04 -7.58
N CYS A 5 -19.22 17.79 -7.95
CA CYS A 5 -20.49 17.20 -8.36
C CYS A 5 -20.95 16.19 -7.30
N PHE A 6 -22.24 16.21 -6.97
CA PHE A 6 -22.84 15.13 -6.19
C PHE A 6 -23.08 13.91 -7.10
N TRP A 7 -22.59 12.76 -6.65
CA TRP A 7 -22.45 11.55 -7.44
C TRP A 7 -23.26 10.41 -6.82
N GLU A 8 -24.09 9.76 -7.65
CA GLU A 8 -24.90 8.58 -7.29
C GLU A 8 -25.71 8.74 -5.98
N SER A 9 -26.10 9.97 -5.64
CA SER A 9 -26.77 10.30 -4.38
C SER A 9 -26.02 9.82 -3.12
N SER A 10 -24.69 9.65 -3.21
CA SER A 10 -23.89 9.00 -2.18
C SER A 10 -22.67 9.83 -1.77
N HIS A 11 -21.89 10.34 -2.72
CA HIS A 11 -20.63 11.04 -2.43
C HIS A 11 -20.35 12.20 -3.38
N PHE A 12 -19.25 12.91 -3.13
CA PHE A 12 -18.80 14.03 -3.95
C PHE A 12 -17.57 13.64 -4.79
N ILE A 13 -17.60 14.04 -6.06
CA ILE A 13 -16.47 13.90 -6.98
C ILE A 13 -16.04 15.28 -7.52
N ILE A 14 -14.83 15.36 -8.08
CA ILE A 14 -14.33 16.59 -8.70
C ILE A 14 -14.36 16.43 -10.22
N LEU A 15 -15.04 17.32 -10.93
CA LEU A 15 -14.98 17.43 -12.38
C LEU A 15 -13.82 18.37 -12.77
N GLU A 16 -12.72 17.78 -13.24
CA GLU A 16 -11.50 18.50 -13.60
C GLU A 16 -11.62 19.21 -14.97
N LYS A 17 -12.20 18.52 -15.96
CA LYS A 17 -12.27 19.01 -17.35
C LYS A 17 -13.39 18.33 -18.12
N ILE A 18 -13.98 19.08 -19.06
CA ILE A 18 -14.81 18.53 -20.13
C ILE A 18 -14.08 18.75 -21.45
N SER A 19 -13.93 17.72 -22.28
CA SER A 19 -13.30 17.84 -23.59
C SER A 19 -14.04 17.04 -24.64
N LYS A 20 -14.50 17.73 -25.70
CA LYS A 20 -15.30 17.16 -26.78
C LYS A 20 -16.47 16.34 -26.21
N ASN A 21 -16.32 15.01 -26.14
CA ASN A 21 -17.35 14.07 -25.70
C ASN A 21 -16.91 13.24 -24.47
N LYS A 22 -15.93 13.71 -23.70
CA LYS A 22 -15.40 13.03 -22.52
C LYS A 22 -15.33 13.95 -21.31
N PHE A 23 -15.76 13.41 -20.18
CA PHE A 23 -15.72 14.04 -18.86
C PHE A 23 -14.55 13.45 -18.09
N TYR A 24 -13.74 14.31 -17.50
CA TYR A 24 -12.57 13.94 -16.72
C TYR A 24 -12.88 14.23 -15.25
N ILE A 25 -13.05 13.17 -14.49
CA ILE A 25 -13.40 13.26 -13.07
C ILE A 25 -12.28 12.72 -12.19
N LEU A 26 -12.27 13.17 -10.95
CA LEU A 26 -11.45 12.65 -9.88
C LEU A 26 -12.39 12.21 -8.75
N ASP A 27 -12.52 10.90 -8.59
CA ASP A 27 -13.23 10.26 -7.49
C ASP A 27 -12.23 10.03 -6.34
N PRO A 28 -12.51 10.49 -5.09
CA PRO A 28 -11.64 10.23 -3.95
C PRO A 28 -11.39 8.74 -3.67
N ALA A 29 -12.33 7.85 -4.00
CA ALA A 29 -12.23 6.41 -3.80
C ALA A 29 -11.58 5.68 -4.99
N LYS A 30 -11.92 6.07 -6.22
CA LYS A 30 -11.48 5.37 -7.45
C LYS A 30 -10.32 6.06 -8.19
N GLY A 31 -9.98 7.28 -7.80
CA GLY A 31 -8.97 8.11 -8.45
C GLY A 31 -9.47 8.77 -9.75
N ARG A 32 -8.55 9.03 -10.67
CA ARG A 32 -8.85 9.73 -11.94
C ARG A 32 -9.56 8.81 -12.91
N GLN A 33 -10.72 9.25 -13.40
CA GLN A 33 -11.51 8.50 -14.36
C GLN A 33 -11.92 9.37 -15.54
N ARG A 34 -12.20 8.72 -16.66
CA ARG A 34 -12.70 9.35 -17.89
C ARG A 34 -13.93 8.59 -18.33
N MET A 35 -14.99 9.31 -18.62
CA MET A 35 -16.26 8.72 -19.02
C MET A 35 -16.90 9.54 -20.13
N SER A 36 -17.82 8.89 -20.85
CA SER A 36 -18.65 9.54 -21.86
C SER A 36 -19.73 10.43 -21.20
N ILE A 37 -20.38 11.28 -22.02
CA ILE A 37 -21.53 12.08 -21.57
C ILE A 37 -22.65 11.22 -21.00
N SER A 38 -23.01 10.15 -21.70
CA SER A 38 -24.12 9.28 -21.32
C SER A 38 -23.85 8.55 -20.01
N GLU A 39 -22.61 8.15 -19.76
CA GLU A 39 -22.21 7.58 -18.47
C GLU A 39 -22.30 8.65 -17.37
N PHE A 40 -21.77 9.85 -17.61
CA PHE A 40 -21.80 10.92 -16.61
C PHE A 40 -23.24 11.27 -16.19
N GLU A 41 -24.14 11.42 -17.15
CA GLU A 41 -25.56 11.75 -16.90
C GLU A 41 -26.29 10.69 -16.08
N ARG A 42 -25.94 9.41 -16.21
CA ARG A 42 -26.56 8.33 -15.41
C ARG A 42 -26.23 8.42 -13.92
N HIS A 43 -25.03 8.90 -13.59
CA HIS A 43 -24.53 8.95 -12.23
C HIS A 43 -24.69 10.33 -11.57
N TYR A 44 -24.83 11.37 -12.38
CA TYR A 44 -24.93 12.75 -11.93
C TYR A 44 -26.27 13.03 -11.24
N SER A 45 -26.21 13.49 -9.99
CA SER A 45 -27.39 13.70 -9.15
C SER A 45 -27.99 15.12 -9.24
N ASN A 46 -27.71 15.86 -10.30
CA ASN A 46 -28.22 17.23 -10.55
C ASN A 46 -27.80 18.32 -9.55
N ILE A 47 -26.83 18.04 -8.67
CA ILE A 47 -26.31 19.02 -7.70
C ILE A 47 -24.83 19.29 -8.01
N ILE A 48 -24.50 20.57 -8.20
CA ILE A 48 -23.12 21.06 -8.41
C ILE A 48 -22.81 22.16 -7.40
N LEU A 49 -21.60 22.09 -6.84
CA LEU A 49 -20.99 23.16 -6.08
C LEU A 49 -19.89 23.82 -6.91
N THR A 50 -19.98 25.14 -7.04
CA THR A 50 -19.01 25.98 -7.72
C THR A 50 -18.38 26.96 -6.74
N PHE A 51 -17.12 27.31 -6.97
CA PHE A 51 -16.36 28.20 -6.10
C PHE A 51 -15.60 29.22 -6.94
N LYS A 52 -15.57 30.46 -6.46
CA LYS A 52 -14.73 31.52 -7.02
C LYS A 52 -13.67 31.88 -6.00
N LYS A 53 -12.42 32.00 -6.43
CA LYS A 53 -11.35 32.51 -5.56
C LYS A 53 -11.65 33.97 -5.21
N LEU A 54 -11.47 34.31 -3.93
CA LEU A 54 -11.46 35.70 -3.49
C LEU A 54 -10.15 36.38 -3.90
N ASP A 55 -10.15 37.70 -4.02
CA ASP A 55 -8.94 38.48 -4.34
C ASP A 55 -7.87 38.36 -3.24
N SER A 56 -8.30 38.09 -2.00
CA SER A 56 -7.43 37.80 -0.85
C SER A 56 -6.97 36.34 -0.75
N PHE A 57 -7.26 35.49 -1.76
CA PHE A 57 -6.87 34.09 -1.73
C PHE A 57 -5.35 33.94 -1.83
N MET A 58 -4.71 33.59 -0.72
CA MET A 58 -3.29 33.22 -0.67
C MET A 58 -3.12 31.71 -0.78
N SER A 59 -2.43 31.25 -1.83
CA SER A 59 -2.10 29.84 -2.00
C SER A 59 -1.04 29.42 -0.99
N ARG A 60 -1.42 28.63 0.02
CA ARG A 60 -0.48 28.02 0.95
C ARG A 60 0.13 26.76 0.34
N LYS A 61 1.42 26.81 -0.01
CA LYS A 61 2.20 25.58 -0.26
C LYS A 61 2.55 24.95 1.08
N ASP A 62 1.71 24.02 1.52
CA ASP A 62 2.03 23.15 2.63
C ASP A 62 3.04 22.10 2.15
N ASN A 63 4.33 22.36 2.38
CA ASN A 63 5.40 21.36 2.26
C ASN A 63 5.28 20.38 3.43
N LYS A 64 4.17 19.62 3.49
CA LYS A 64 3.99 18.55 4.47
C LYS A 64 4.98 17.43 4.13
N LYS A 65 6.19 17.52 4.68
CA LYS A 65 7.11 16.37 4.75
C LYS A 65 6.34 15.21 5.40
N SER A 66 6.50 14.00 4.86
CA SER A 66 5.82 12.82 5.40
C SER A 66 6.06 12.73 6.90
N PRO A 67 5.01 12.78 7.74
CA PRO A 67 5.16 12.70 9.18
C PRO A 67 5.79 11.37 9.58
N VAL A 68 5.55 10.31 8.81
CA VAL A 68 6.13 8.97 9.01
C VAL A 68 7.66 9.02 9.01
N LEU A 69 8.25 9.71 8.02
CA LEU A 69 9.70 9.81 7.90
C LEU A 69 10.30 10.58 9.10
N LYS A 70 9.60 11.63 9.57
CA LYS A 70 9.98 12.38 10.77
C LYS A 70 9.97 11.50 12.02
N TYR A 71 8.96 10.65 12.19
CA TYR A 71 8.89 9.73 13.33
C TYR A 71 9.92 8.60 13.23
N PHE A 72 10.19 8.07 12.03
CA PHE A 72 11.23 7.06 11.80
C PHE A 72 12.60 7.54 12.28
N PHE A 73 13.02 8.75 11.85
CA PHE A 73 14.28 9.34 12.31
C PHE A 73 14.29 9.66 13.80
N LYS A 74 13.15 10.07 14.37
CA LYS A 74 13.03 10.35 15.81
C LYS A 74 13.26 9.11 16.68
N TYR A 75 12.83 7.93 16.24
CA TYR A 75 12.94 6.68 17.00
C TYR A 75 14.02 5.72 16.48
N ARG A 76 14.93 6.20 15.62
CA ARG A 76 15.94 5.37 14.95
C ARG A 76 16.74 4.46 15.89
N ASN A 77 17.09 4.95 17.08
CA ASN A 77 17.87 4.18 18.05
C ASN A 77 17.04 2.99 18.61
N LYS A 78 15.75 3.21 18.89
CA LYS A 78 14.86 2.14 19.37
C LYS A 78 14.57 1.11 18.27
N LEU A 79 14.40 1.58 17.03
CA LEU A 79 14.25 0.69 15.87
C LEU A 79 15.52 -0.13 15.61
N GLY A 80 16.71 0.45 15.81
CA GLY A 80 17.99 -0.25 15.70
C GLY A 80 18.13 -1.35 16.75
N ILE A 81 17.77 -1.09 18.00
CA ILE A 81 17.77 -2.10 19.07
C ILE A 81 16.78 -3.23 18.75
N LEU A 82 15.55 -2.87 18.34
CA LEU A 82 14.54 -3.86 17.95
C LEU A 82 15.05 -4.74 16.80
N PHE A 83 15.60 -4.11 15.75
CA PHE A 83 16.20 -4.81 14.62
C PHE A 83 17.29 -5.78 15.09
N PHE A 84 18.22 -5.33 15.94
CA PHE A 84 19.32 -6.17 16.43
C PHE A 84 18.83 -7.36 17.27
N VAL A 85 17.87 -7.14 18.16
CA VAL A 85 17.26 -8.21 18.97
C VAL A 85 16.56 -9.22 18.06
N THR A 86 15.76 -8.77 17.09
CA THR A 86 15.09 -9.67 16.15
C THR A 86 16.09 -10.42 15.26
N ALA A 87 17.14 -9.76 14.79
CA ALA A 87 18.19 -10.38 13.98
C ALA A 87 18.93 -11.47 14.78
N LEU A 88 19.24 -11.21 16.05
CA LEU A 88 19.87 -12.18 16.93
C LEU A 88 18.96 -13.41 17.16
N LEU A 89 17.67 -13.17 17.39
CA LEU A 89 16.69 -14.26 17.51
C LEU A 89 16.60 -15.11 16.24
N TYR A 90 16.68 -14.51 15.05
CA TYR A 90 16.69 -15.25 13.79
C TYR A 90 17.98 -16.06 13.59
N VAL A 91 19.14 -15.53 14.00
CA VAL A 91 20.41 -16.28 13.97
C VAL A 91 20.34 -17.49 14.89
N ILE A 92 19.79 -17.36 16.10
CA ILE A 92 19.65 -18.50 17.01
C ILE A 92 18.68 -19.54 16.43
N GLN A 93 17.56 -19.10 15.87
CA GLN A 93 16.59 -20.01 15.24
C GLN A 93 17.17 -20.76 14.05
N SER A 94 18.07 -20.14 13.28
CA SER A 94 18.70 -20.79 12.13
C SER A 94 19.75 -21.85 12.52
N LEU A 95 20.25 -21.84 13.76
CA LEU A 95 21.14 -22.89 14.24
C LEU A 95 20.44 -24.25 14.36
N VAL A 96 19.14 -24.27 14.66
CA VAL A 96 18.35 -25.51 14.78
C VAL A 96 18.34 -26.33 13.48
N PRO A 97 17.95 -25.78 12.30
CA PRO A 97 17.99 -26.54 11.05
C PRO A 97 19.41 -26.90 10.62
N ILE A 98 20.43 -26.08 10.94
CA ILE A 98 21.83 -26.40 10.66
C ILE A 98 22.28 -27.62 11.49
N ALA A 99 21.95 -27.64 12.78
CA ALA A 99 22.24 -28.77 13.67
C ALA A 99 21.52 -30.04 13.20
N ASN A 100 20.22 -29.93 12.85
CA ASN A 100 19.45 -31.05 12.31
C ASN A 100 20.09 -31.61 11.03
N ARG A 101 20.49 -30.74 10.10
CA ARG A 101 21.18 -31.16 8.88
C ARG A 101 22.48 -31.90 9.20
N TYR A 102 23.28 -31.39 10.14
CA TYR A 102 24.54 -32.02 10.52
C TYR A 102 24.33 -33.43 11.10
N ILE A 103 23.36 -33.59 12.02
CA ILE A 103 23.02 -34.89 12.62
C ILE A 103 22.56 -35.88 11.55
N ILE A 104 21.73 -35.43 10.59
CA ILE A 104 21.25 -36.28 9.51
C ILE A 104 22.41 -36.69 8.59
N ASP A 105 23.25 -35.73 8.19
CA ASP A 105 24.36 -35.98 7.27
C ASP A 105 25.46 -36.87 7.87
N THR A 106 25.65 -36.89 9.19
CA THR A 106 26.64 -37.76 9.85
C THR A 106 26.12 -39.17 10.13
N ASN A 107 24.87 -39.34 10.57
CA ASN A 107 24.34 -40.64 10.96
C ASN A 107 23.74 -41.43 9.80
N PHE A 108 23.23 -40.77 8.75
CA PHE A 108 22.51 -41.44 7.65
C PHE A 108 23.31 -41.50 6.35
N LYS A 109 24.61 -41.12 6.37
CA LYS A 109 25.51 -41.30 5.22
C LYS A 109 26.00 -42.74 5.06
N ASP A 110 26.02 -43.55 6.13
CA ASP A 110 26.49 -44.94 6.08
C ASP A 110 25.38 -45.95 5.72
N ASP A 111 24.11 -45.71 6.09
CA ASP A 111 22.95 -46.55 5.71
C ASP A 111 22.16 -45.94 4.53
N SER A 112 22.89 -45.64 3.46
CA SER A 112 22.43 -44.84 2.34
C SER A 112 21.20 -45.45 1.64
N TYR A 113 20.22 -44.59 1.34
CA TYR A 113 19.02 -44.77 0.51
C TYR A 113 17.68 -45.13 1.19
N SER A 114 17.60 -46.07 2.14
CA SER A 114 16.27 -46.50 2.63
C SER A 114 15.59 -45.53 3.61
N SER A 115 16.36 -44.83 4.43
CA SER A 115 15.84 -43.91 5.46
C SER A 115 15.44 -42.54 4.90
N ARG A 116 16.11 -42.08 3.82
CA ARG A 116 15.84 -40.80 3.15
C ARG A 116 14.45 -40.74 2.53
N MET A 117 13.90 -41.88 2.11
CA MET A 117 12.56 -41.96 1.51
C MET A 117 11.45 -41.83 2.55
N LEU A 118 11.64 -42.40 3.75
CA LEU A 118 10.65 -42.34 4.83
C LEU A 118 10.52 -40.93 5.44
N PHE A 119 11.63 -40.20 5.55
CA PHE A 119 11.61 -38.86 6.13
C PHE A 119 10.97 -37.79 5.21
N THR A 120 11.06 -37.95 3.88
CA THR A 120 10.38 -37.05 2.91
C THR A 120 8.89 -37.33 2.76
N ILE A 121 8.41 -38.49 3.22
CA ILE A 121 6.98 -38.85 3.19
C ILE A 121 6.28 -38.42 4.49
N LEU A 122 7.00 -38.35 5.61
CA LEU A 122 6.44 -38.05 6.94
C LEU A 122 6.50 -36.57 7.34
N PHE A 123 7.17 -35.73 6.58
CA PHE A 123 7.30 -34.28 6.79
C PHE A 123 7.22 -33.53 5.46
#